data_AF-A0A6D2JJZ7-F1
#
_entry.id   AF-A0A6D2JJZ7-F1
#
_cell.length_a   1.000
_cell.length_b   1.000
_cell.length_c   1.000
_cell.angle_alpha   90.00
_cell.angle_beta   90.00
_cell.angle_gamma   90.00
#
_symmetry.space_group_name_H-M   'P 1'
#
loop_
_entity.id
_entity.type
_entity.pdbx_description
1 polymer ?
#
loop_
_entity_poly.entity_id
_entity_poly.type
_entity_poly.pdbx_seq_one_letter_code
_entity_poly.pdbx_strand_id
1 'polypeptide(L)'
;MTDVEEWKAAWKRAKARTDRDNKKMIAGFKKMTDAQEWKAAWKRAKAQTDRDNKKIIVFDIPGSTIDFEQEICNEGRPCPGLVLLYARMGLHRYNLLEGTKFELSGVTKYVQSKGTCACCYYITLDAIDPAVGSSLQTFQTEVSEQSFGRYILMGQTSGRGASFVDSSLPEWPAENPFQKYYLVKESELQDNDWILLYIELAIAIVTNSEGKDFGPPKLEIVKVAMDAKDEGLNALNAIFYVRYKDLNEAEIGKALDRFAIVRRRFHEDTQCFSLVGSQVNQIWTPNESSSPLTTREIQRQENQYSNHIAIRT
;
A
#
# COMPACT_ATOMS: atom_id res chain seq x y z
N MET A 1 -7.37 36.82 -8.90
CA MET A 1 -6.30 37.09 -7.92
C MET A 1 -6.80 37.06 -6.47
N THR A 2 -7.91 36.36 -6.19
CA THR A 2 -8.65 36.38 -4.91
C THR A 2 -8.69 35.03 -4.19
N ASP A 3 -8.36 33.93 -4.88
CA ASP A 3 -8.59 32.56 -4.38
C ASP A 3 -7.46 32.05 -3.45
N VAL A 4 -6.20 32.39 -3.76
CA VAL A 4 -5.03 31.96 -2.98
C VAL A 4 -4.97 32.62 -1.59
N GLU A 5 -5.39 33.88 -1.49
CA GLU A 5 -5.37 34.60 -0.21
C GLU A 5 -6.54 34.20 0.69
N GLU A 6 -7.69 33.86 0.11
CA GLU A 6 -8.82 33.30 0.85
C GLU A 6 -8.50 31.90 1.38
N TRP A 7 -7.80 31.07 0.58
CA TRP A 7 -7.28 29.76 0.99
C TRP A 7 -6.26 29.85 2.12
N LYS A 8 -5.25 30.75 2.02
CA LYS A 8 -4.28 30.99 3.10
C LYS A 8 -4.98 31.47 4.38
N ALA A 9 -6.01 32.30 4.27
CA ALA A 9 -6.78 32.78 5.40
C ALA A 9 -7.63 31.67 6.03
N ALA A 10 -8.27 30.81 5.23
CA ALA A 10 -9.02 29.65 5.71
C ALA A 10 -8.13 28.63 6.43
N TRP A 11 -6.95 28.33 5.86
CA TRP A 11 -5.95 27.46 6.47
C TRP A 11 -5.44 28.00 7.80
N LYS A 12 -5.08 29.30 7.85
CA LYS A 12 -4.68 29.97 9.11
C LYS A 12 -5.78 29.90 10.16
N ARG A 13 -7.05 30.09 9.78
CA ARG A 13 -8.20 29.98 10.71
C ARG A 13 -8.40 28.55 11.20
N ALA A 14 -8.25 27.55 10.34
CA ALA A 14 -8.37 26.14 10.73
C ALA A 14 -7.26 25.73 11.69
N LYS A 15 -6.00 26.04 11.36
CA LYS A 15 -4.84 25.79 12.22
C LYS A 15 -4.99 26.48 13.58
N ALA A 16 -5.42 27.74 13.60
CA ALA A 16 -5.65 28.48 14.85
C ALA A 16 -6.82 27.93 15.69
N ARG A 17 -7.80 27.25 15.10
CA ARG A 17 -8.85 26.54 15.85
C ARG A 17 -8.30 25.27 16.49
N THR A 18 -7.60 24.44 15.72
CA THR A 18 -6.96 23.22 16.22
C THR A 18 -5.97 23.52 17.34
N ASP A 19 -5.12 24.53 17.17
CA ASP A 19 -4.16 24.93 18.20
C ASP A 19 -4.86 25.45 19.47
N ARG A 20 -5.99 26.15 19.32
CA ARG A 20 -6.78 26.64 20.45
C ARG A 20 -7.44 25.49 21.21
N ASP A 21 -7.97 24.51 20.50
CA ASP A 21 -8.65 23.36 21.10
C ASP A 21 -7.64 22.43 21.78
N ASN A 22 -6.47 22.21 21.15
CA ASN A 22 -5.33 21.51 21.77
C ASN A 22 -4.85 22.24 23.04
N LYS A 23 -4.72 23.57 23.00
CA LYS A 23 -4.31 24.36 24.16
C LYS A 23 -5.33 24.33 25.30
N LYS A 24 -6.64 24.33 24.98
CA LYS A 24 -7.72 24.17 25.97
C LYS A 24 -7.70 22.78 26.59
N MET A 25 -7.51 21.74 25.79
CA MET A 25 -7.41 20.37 26.27
C MET A 25 -6.23 20.20 27.22
N ILE A 26 -5.03 20.67 26.83
CA ILE A 26 -3.82 20.64 27.66
C ILE A 26 -4.00 21.46 28.94
N ALA A 27 -4.64 22.63 28.87
CA ALA A 27 -4.93 23.44 30.05
C ALA A 27 -5.94 22.76 30.99
N GLY A 28 -6.91 22.02 30.46
CA GLY A 28 -7.82 21.18 31.25
C GLY A 28 -7.07 20.09 32.01
N PHE A 29 -6.15 19.38 31.34
CA PHE A 29 -5.31 18.36 32.00
C PHE A 29 -4.37 18.94 33.05
N LYS A 30 -3.80 20.14 32.82
CA LYS A 30 -2.92 20.82 33.80
C LYS A 30 -3.63 21.30 35.07
N LYS A 31 -4.96 21.39 35.06
CA LYS A 31 -5.76 21.80 36.23
C LYS A 31 -6.15 20.62 37.13
N MET A 32 -5.89 19.38 36.71
CA MET A 32 -6.19 18.19 37.50
C MET A 32 -5.08 17.95 38.52
N THR A 33 -5.44 17.86 39.79
CA THR A 33 -4.50 17.62 40.91
C THR A 33 -4.43 16.15 41.32
N ASP A 34 -5.37 15.32 40.85
CA ASP A 34 -5.45 13.89 41.14
C ASP A 34 -4.94 13.05 39.97
N ALA A 35 -3.94 12.20 40.24
CA ALA A 35 -3.29 11.35 39.25
C ALA A 35 -4.20 10.23 38.71
N GLN A 36 -5.18 9.75 39.49
CA GLN A 36 -6.14 8.76 39.04
C GLN A 36 -7.19 9.38 38.10
N GLU A 37 -7.67 10.59 38.40
CA GLU A 37 -8.55 11.33 37.49
C GLU A 37 -7.85 11.66 36.17
N TRP A 38 -6.57 12.05 36.22
CA TRP A 38 -5.77 12.28 35.02
C TRP A 38 -5.67 11.03 34.13
N LYS A 39 -5.36 9.86 34.71
CA LYS A 39 -5.30 8.58 33.97
C LYS A 39 -6.66 8.22 33.36
N ALA A 40 -7.74 8.40 34.11
CA ALA A 40 -9.09 8.09 33.64
C ALA A 40 -9.55 9.07 32.54
N ALA A 41 -9.25 10.36 32.67
CA ALA A 41 -9.55 11.38 31.66
C ALA A 41 -8.75 11.15 30.38
N TRP A 42 -7.47 10.81 30.49
CA TRP A 42 -6.64 10.46 29.33
C TRP A 42 -7.16 9.21 28.62
N LYS A 43 -7.52 8.15 29.36
CA LYS A 43 -8.09 6.93 28.79
C LYS A 43 -9.43 7.20 28.08
N ARG A 44 -10.29 8.07 28.63
CA ARG A 44 -11.55 8.50 28.00
C ARG A 44 -11.32 9.36 26.76
N ALA A 45 -10.37 10.29 26.81
CA ALA A 45 -10.02 11.14 25.66
C ALA A 45 -9.44 10.29 24.53
N LYS A 46 -8.52 9.36 24.83
CA LYS A 46 -7.99 8.40 23.86
C LYS A 46 -9.10 7.54 23.28
N ALA A 47 -9.96 6.95 24.10
CA ALA A 47 -11.11 6.17 23.61
C ALA A 47 -12.14 7.01 22.84
N GLN A 48 -12.20 8.32 23.05
CA GLN A 48 -13.04 9.23 22.29
C GLN A 48 -12.41 9.54 20.94
N THR A 49 -11.11 9.85 20.90
CA THR A 49 -10.33 9.95 19.66
C THR A 49 -10.39 8.67 18.86
N ASP A 50 -10.21 7.51 19.49
CA ASP A 50 -10.31 6.20 18.84
C ASP A 50 -11.73 5.94 18.33
N ARG A 51 -12.78 6.38 19.05
CA ARG A 51 -14.18 6.29 18.58
C ARG A 51 -14.50 7.26 17.46
N ASP A 52 -13.97 8.48 17.50
CA ASP A 52 -14.16 9.49 16.47
C ASP A 52 -13.37 9.12 15.21
N ASN A 53 -12.18 8.52 15.37
CA ASN A 53 -11.41 7.85 14.31
C ASN A 53 -12.14 6.62 13.78
N LYS A 54 -12.79 5.82 14.63
CA LYS A 54 -13.65 4.69 14.19
C LYS A 54 -14.94 5.13 13.50
N LYS A 55 -15.36 6.39 13.72
CA LYS A 55 -16.48 7.06 13.03
C LYS A 55 -16.07 7.57 11.64
N ILE A 56 -14.78 7.60 11.33
CA ILE A 56 -14.23 7.75 9.98
C ILE A 56 -14.09 6.33 9.40
N ILE A 57 -14.89 5.76 8.52
CA ILE A 57 -16.24 5.96 7.98
C ILE A 57 -16.66 4.51 7.69
N VAL A 58 -17.69 4.01 8.37
CA VAL A 58 -18.31 2.74 7.96
C VAL A 58 -19.17 3.06 6.74
N PHE A 59 -18.80 2.55 5.56
CA PHE A 59 -19.64 2.59 4.38
C PHE A 59 -20.81 1.62 4.56
N ASP A 60 -21.98 2.17 4.80
CA ASP A 60 -23.24 1.43 4.71
C ASP A 60 -23.85 1.72 3.33
N ILE A 61 -23.20 1.22 2.28
CA ILE A 61 -23.72 1.32 0.91
C ILE A 61 -24.83 0.27 0.76
N PRO A 62 -26.09 0.67 0.54
CA PRO A 62 -27.22 -0.25 0.53
C PRO A 62 -27.26 -1.02 -0.79
N GLY A 63 -26.60 -2.18 -0.82
CA GLY A 63 -26.78 -3.18 -1.88
C GLY A 63 -26.49 -2.72 -3.30
N SER A 64 -26.90 -3.55 -4.27
CA SER A 64 -26.83 -3.19 -5.68
C SER A 64 -27.86 -2.11 -6.02
N THR A 65 -27.42 -1.07 -6.72
CA THR A 65 -28.27 -0.01 -7.26
C THR A 65 -28.04 0.11 -8.77
N ILE A 66 -28.60 1.15 -9.41
CA ILE A 66 -28.32 1.43 -10.83
C ILE A 66 -26.84 1.74 -11.04
N ASP A 67 -26.21 2.44 -10.10
CA ASP A 67 -24.83 2.93 -10.20
C ASP A 67 -23.81 2.01 -9.50
N PHE A 68 -24.28 1.01 -8.74
CA PHE A 68 -23.42 0.15 -7.93
C PHE A 68 -23.82 -1.32 -8.02
N GLU A 69 -22.83 -2.20 -8.01
CA GLU A 69 -23.00 -3.65 -7.94
C GLU A 69 -22.39 -4.16 -6.64
N GLN A 70 -23.21 -4.81 -5.81
CA GLN A 70 -22.73 -5.50 -4.63
C GLN A 70 -22.48 -6.98 -4.93
N GLU A 71 -21.32 -7.45 -4.52
CA GLU A 71 -20.93 -8.85 -4.55
C GLU A 71 -20.58 -9.34 -3.14
N ILE A 72 -20.99 -10.57 -2.83
CA ILE A 72 -20.70 -11.25 -1.56
C ILE A 72 -19.70 -12.35 -1.83
N CYS A 73 -18.61 -12.35 -1.06
CA CYS A 73 -17.56 -13.35 -1.19
C CYS A 73 -17.71 -14.39 -0.10
N ASN A 74 -17.71 -15.66 -0.50
CA ASN A 74 -17.80 -16.82 0.39
C ASN A 74 -17.17 -18.05 -0.28
N GLU A 75 -17.16 -19.19 0.40
CA GLU A 75 -16.57 -20.43 -0.12
C GLU A 75 -17.17 -20.88 -1.45
N GLY A 76 -18.46 -20.62 -1.69
CA GLY A 76 -19.15 -20.96 -2.94
C GLY A 76 -18.97 -19.92 -4.05
N ARG A 77 -18.53 -18.70 -3.71
CA ARG A 77 -18.25 -17.59 -4.64
C ARG A 77 -16.99 -16.86 -4.18
N PRO A 78 -15.80 -17.36 -4.55
CA PRO A 78 -14.55 -16.72 -4.19
C PRO A 78 -14.47 -15.28 -4.73
N CYS A 79 -13.85 -14.41 -3.95
CA CYS A 79 -13.61 -13.03 -4.36
C CYS A 79 -12.63 -12.98 -5.55
N PRO A 80 -12.84 -12.07 -6.52
CA PRO A 80 -11.86 -11.86 -7.58
C PRO A 80 -10.48 -11.52 -7.02
N GLY A 81 -9.42 -12.05 -7.63
CA GLY A 81 -8.04 -11.82 -7.16
C GLY A 81 -7.69 -10.34 -7.03
N LEU A 82 -8.19 -9.50 -7.94
CA LEU A 82 -8.00 -8.05 -7.90
C LEU A 82 -8.60 -7.40 -6.65
N VAL A 83 -9.80 -7.82 -6.25
CA VAL A 83 -10.48 -7.31 -5.05
C VAL A 83 -9.71 -7.72 -3.78
N LEU A 84 -9.13 -8.92 -3.76
CA LEU A 84 -8.26 -9.37 -2.67
C LEU A 84 -6.99 -8.50 -2.56
N LEU A 85 -6.38 -8.13 -3.69
CA LEU A 85 -5.24 -7.23 -3.70
C LEU A 85 -5.61 -5.84 -3.17
N TYR A 86 -6.77 -5.30 -3.54
CA TYR A 86 -7.29 -4.03 -3.01
C TYR A 86 -7.56 -4.07 -1.51
N ALA A 87 -8.11 -5.18 -1.02
CA ALA A 87 -8.28 -5.41 0.42
C ALA A 87 -6.94 -5.39 1.15
N ARG A 88 -5.93 -6.11 0.65
CA ARG A 88 -4.56 -6.10 1.21
C ARG A 88 -3.94 -4.70 1.16
N MET A 89 -4.15 -3.96 0.08
CA MET A 89 -3.63 -2.60 -0.08
C MET A 89 -4.23 -1.63 0.95
N GLY A 90 -5.55 -1.71 1.18
CA GLY A 90 -6.23 -0.93 2.22
C GLY A 90 -5.76 -1.29 3.63
N LEU A 91 -5.62 -2.58 3.93
CA LEU A 91 -5.11 -3.06 5.21
C LEU A 91 -3.64 -2.65 5.45
N HIS A 92 -2.82 -2.70 4.40
CA HIS A 92 -1.44 -2.22 4.43
C HIS A 92 -1.36 -0.73 4.76
N ARG A 93 -2.20 0.10 4.15
CA ARG A 93 -2.30 1.52 4.49
C ARG A 93 -2.59 1.70 5.99
N TYR A 94 -3.53 0.96 6.54
CA TYR A 94 -3.85 1.02 7.97
C TYR A 94 -2.66 0.60 8.84
N ASN A 95 -2.04 -0.54 8.54
CA ASN A 95 -0.86 -1.04 9.25
C ASN A 95 0.31 -0.05 9.23
N LEU A 96 0.55 0.60 8.07
CA LEU A 96 1.60 1.59 7.91
C LEU A 96 1.37 2.85 8.76
N LEU A 97 0.12 3.33 8.83
CA LEU A 97 -0.22 4.57 9.55
C LEU A 97 -0.33 4.35 11.07
N GLU A 98 -0.92 3.24 11.49
CA GLU A 98 -1.17 2.94 12.91
C GLU A 98 -0.03 2.13 13.56
N GLY A 99 0.93 1.64 12.76
CA GLY A 99 2.02 0.80 13.24
C GLY A 99 1.57 -0.59 13.70
N THR A 100 0.52 -1.13 13.08
CA THR A 100 -0.05 -2.45 13.40
C THR A 100 0.44 -3.53 12.42
N LYS A 101 0.11 -4.80 12.69
CA LYS A 101 0.49 -5.96 11.85
C LYS A 101 -0.70 -6.87 11.57
N PHE A 102 -1.85 -6.30 11.22
CA PHE A 102 -3.02 -7.09 10.87
C PHE A 102 -2.78 -7.85 9.56
N GLU A 103 -3.20 -9.11 9.55
CA GLU A 103 -3.15 -9.99 8.38
C GLU A 103 -4.56 -10.20 7.82
N LEU A 104 -4.71 -10.14 6.51
CA LEU A 104 -6.01 -10.31 5.86
C LEU A 104 -6.50 -11.75 6.06
N SER A 105 -7.67 -11.92 6.67
CA SER A 105 -8.35 -13.23 6.76
C SER A 105 -9.23 -13.49 5.55
N GLY A 106 -9.89 -12.47 5.03
CA GLY A 106 -10.80 -12.62 3.89
C GLY A 106 -11.58 -11.35 3.59
N VAL A 107 -12.27 -11.36 2.46
CA VAL A 107 -13.21 -10.30 2.06
C VAL A 107 -14.61 -10.85 2.20
N THR A 108 -15.48 -10.13 2.90
CA THR A 108 -16.87 -10.54 3.15
C THR A 108 -17.77 -10.09 2.00
N LYS A 109 -17.60 -8.82 1.58
CA LYS A 109 -18.37 -8.20 0.49
C LYS A 109 -17.61 -7.04 -0.12
N TYR A 110 -17.93 -6.72 -1.35
CA TYR A 110 -17.53 -5.46 -1.96
C TYR A 110 -18.65 -4.86 -2.79
N VAL A 111 -18.60 -3.54 -2.98
CA VAL A 111 -19.47 -2.81 -3.88
C VAL A 111 -18.61 -2.11 -4.92
N GLN A 112 -18.91 -2.30 -6.20
CA GLN A 112 -18.21 -1.64 -7.30
C GLN A 112 -19.14 -0.68 -8.06
N SER A 113 -18.61 0.44 -8.55
CA SER A 113 -19.38 1.36 -9.39
C SER A 113 -19.61 0.80 -10.80
N LYS A 114 -20.80 0.99 -11.35
CA LYS A 114 -21.16 0.64 -12.74
C LYS A 114 -20.89 1.81 -13.69
N GLY A 115 -20.44 1.52 -14.92
CA GLY A 115 -20.58 2.44 -16.06
C GLY A 115 -19.52 3.53 -16.25
N THR A 116 -18.36 3.49 -15.58
CA THR A 116 -17.25 4.43 -15.86
C THR A 116 -15.94 3.69 -16.15
N CYS A 117 -15.00 4.33 -16.87
CA CYS A 117 -13.65 3.80 -17.13
C CYS A 117 -12.74 3.78 -15.87
N ALA A 118 -13.26 4.27 -14.73
CA ALA A 118 -12.56 4.47 -13.48
C ALA A 118 -13.41 3.88 -12.33
N CYS A 119 -13.23 2.58 -12.05
CA CYS A 119 -14.07 1.88 -11.09
C CYS A 119 -13.68 2.25 -9.64
N CYS A 120 -14.69 2.49 -8.80
CA CYS A 120 -14.53 2.61 -7.36
C CYS A 120 -15.00 1.33 -6.67
N TYR A 121 -14.18 0.80 -5.75
CA TYR A 121 -14.43 -0.40 -4.97
C TYR A 121 -14.55 -0.04 -3.49
N TYR A 122 -15.67 -0.41 -2.88
CA TYR A 122 -15.90 -0.30 -1.45
C TYR A 122 -15.89 -1.70 -0.86
N ILE A 123 -14.83 -2.04 -0.16
CA ILE A 123 -14.55 -3.42 0.26
C ILE A 123 -14.71 -3.52 1.77
N THR A 124 -15.44 -4.54 2.22
CA THR A 124 -15.50 -4.95 3.62
C THR A 124 -14.69 -6.22 3.78
N LEU A 125 -13.68 -6.18 4.65
CA LEU A 125 -12.71 -7.25 4.85
C LEU A 125 -12.52 -7.54 6.33
N ASP A 126 -12.18 -8.79 6.65
CA ASP A 126 -11.84 -9.20 8.00
C ASP A 126 -10.34 -9.48 8.09
N ALA A 127 -9.72 -9.04 9.18
CA ALA A 127 -8.29 -9.23 9.44
C ALA A 127 -8.05 -9.76 10.86
N ILE A 128 -6.94 -10.45 11.03
CA ILE A 128 -6.51 -11.05 12.29
C ILE A 128 -5.29 -10.31 12.80
N ASP A 129 -5.27 -10.00 14.09
CA ASP A 129 -4.04 -9.59 14.76
C ASP A 129 -3.27 -10.85 15.22
N PRO A 130 -2.13 -11.18 14.62
CA PRO A 130 -1.35 -12.36 14.99
C PRO A 130 -0.87 -12.31 16.45
N ALA A 131 -0.76 -11.14 17.07
CA ALA A 131 -0.36 -11.00 18.48
C ALA A 131 -1.49 -11.39 19.46
N VAL A 132 -2.75 -11.31 19.04
CA VAL A 132 -3.94 -11.61 19.87
C VAL A 132 -4.61 -12.92 19.44
N GLY A 133 -4.29 -13.41 18.24
CA GLY A 133 -4.44 -14.79 17.78
C GLY A 133 -5.87 -15.33 17.64
N SER A 134 -6.91 -14.53 17.89
CA SER A 134 -8.27 -15.09 18.01
C SER A 134 -9.44 -14.14 17.71
N SER A 135 -9.23 -12.82 17.60
CA SER A 135 -10.32 -11.90 17.27
C SER A 135 -10.20 -11.42 15.84
N LEU A 136 -11.20 -11.76 15.02
CA LEU A 136 -11.40 -11.12 13.73
C LEU A 136 -11.81 -9.66 13.94
N GLN A 137 -11.18 -8.77 13.18
CA GLN A 137 -11.50 -7.35 13.15
C GLN A 137 -11.93 -6.97 11.73
N THR A 138 -13.11 -6.38 11.61
CA THR A 138 -13.66 -5.93 10.34
C THR A 138 -13.15 -4.54 9.99
N PHE A 139 -12.65 -4.39 8.77
CA PHE A 139 -12.20 -3.16 8.16
C PHE A 139 -13.02 -2.86 6.92
N GLN A 140 -13.02 -1.58 6.53
CA GLN A 140 -13.54 -1.15 5.25
C GLN A 140 -12.53 -0.27 4.55
N THR A 141 -12.41 -0.46 3.23
CA THR A 141 -11.50 0.33 2.39
C THR A 141 -12.20 0.75 1.10
N GLU A 142 -11.86 1.95 0.62
CA GLU A 142 -12.27 2.46 -0.68
C GLU A 142 -11.06 2.51 -1.60
N VAL A 143 -11.22 2.02 -2.83
CA VAL A 143 -10.18 2.04 -3.86
C VAL A 143 -10.76 2.64 -5.12
N SER A 144 -10.11 3.67 -5.67
CA SER A 144 -10.51 4.27 -6.95
C SER A 144 -9.44 3.97 -8.00
N GLU A 145 -9.83 3.32 -9.08
CA GLU A 145 -8.99 3.18 -10.26
C GLU A 145 -9.09 4.46 -11.08
N GLN A 146 -7.99 5.23 -11.25
CA GLN A 146 -8.04 6.43 -12.10
C GLN A 146 -7.75 6.12 -13.58
N SER A 147 -6.81 5.20 -13.86
CA SER A 147 -6.45 4.78 -15.23
C SER A 147 -5.50 3.58 -15.22
N PHE A 148 -5.31 2.93 -16.38
CA PHE A 148 -4.34 1.84 -16.58
C PHE A 148 -2.93 2.17 -16.01
N GLY A 149 -2.41 1.30 -15.15
CA GLY A 149 -1.06 1.41 -14.55
C GLY A 149 -0.97 2.35 -13.35
N ARG A 150 -2.10 2.88 -12.85
CA ARG A 150 -2.11 3.96 -11.84
C ARG A 150 -3.20 3.71 -10.79
N TYR A 151 -2.80 3.23 -9.62
CA TYR A 151 -3.71 3.12 -8.48
C TYR A 151 -3.56 4.29 -7.52
N ILE A 152 -4.67 4.95 -7.26
CA ILE A 152 -4.77 5.93 -6.20
C ILE A 152 -5.79 5.37 -5.21
N LEU A 153 -5.28 4.85 -4.08
CA LEU A 153 -6.13 4.58 -2.93
C LEU A 153 -6.55 5.93 -2.34
N MET A 154 -7.68 6.43 -2.81
CA MET A 154 -8.29 7.62 -2.21
C MET A 154 -8.59 7.29 -0.74
N GLY A 155 -7.91 8.00 0.14
CA GLY A 155 -8.23 7.96 1.56
C GLY A 155 -9.51 8.75 1.78
N GLN A 156 -10.38 8.19 2.61
CA GLN A 156 -11.64 8.79 3.01
C GLN A 156 -11.42 10.16 3.67
N THR A 157 -11.55 11.24 2.91
CA THR A 157 -12.12 12.49 3.44
C THR A 157 -12.58 13.42 2.31
N SER A 158 -13.90 13.56 2.24
CA SER A 158 -14.69 14.55 1.49
C SER A 158 -14.99 14.22 0.03
N GLY A 159 -16.29 14.19 -0.30
CA GLY A 159 -16.84 14.21 -1.65
C GLY A 159 -16.56 15.50 -2.42
N ARG A 160 -15.32 15.99 -2.38
CA ARG A 160 -14.78 16.96 -3.33
C ARG A 160 -13.83 16.20 -4.22
N GLY A 161 -14.09 16.28 -5.53
CA GLY A 161 -13.51 15.49 -6.61
C GLY A 161 -12.07 15.03 -6.44
N ALA A 162 -11.80 13.88 -7.05
CA ALA A 162 -10.50 13.28 -7.34
C ALA A 162 -9.57 14.18 -8.19
N SER A 163 -9.49 15.47 -7.86
CA SER A 163 -8.63 16.43 -8.54
C SER A 163 -7.32 16.52 -7.75
N PHE A 164 -6.23 16.08 -8.40
CA PHE A 164 -4.83 16.39 -8.12
C PHE A 164 -4.02 15.44 -7.20
N VAL A 165 -4.31 14.14 -7.20
CA VAL A 165 -3.26 13.18 -6.79
C VAL A 165 -2.34 13.00 -7.99
N ASP A 166 -1.06 13.34 -7.84
CA ASP A 166 -0.09 13.15 -8.92
C ASP A 166 -0.07 11.66 -9.31
N SER A 167 -0.53 11.40 -10.53
CA SER A 167 -0.66 10.06 -11.08
C SER A 167 0.48 9.74 -12.04
N SER A 168 1.53 10.56 -12.12
CA SER A 168 2.65 10.30 -13.05
C SER A 168 3.30 8.94 -12.76
N LEU A 169 3.74 8.23 -13.80
CA LEU A 169 4.55 7.04 -13.57
C LEU A 169 5.93 7.50 -13.10
N PRO A 170 6.54 6.87 -12.08
CA PRO A 170 7.92 7.14 -11.76
C PRO A 170 8.82 6.71 -12.94
N GLU A 171 9.87 7.47 -13.19
CA GLU A 171 10.83 7.15 -14.24
C GLU A 171 11.96 6.25 -13.70
N TRP A 172 12.43 5.35 -14.54
CA TRP A 172 13.62 4.57 -14.23
C TRP A 172 14.87 5.48 -14.29
N PRO A 173 15.72 5.49 -13.26
CA PRO A 173 16.90 6.36 -13.23
C PRO A 173 17.94 5.92 -14.27
N ALA A 174 18.73 6.88 -14.75
CA ALA A 174 19.85 6.60 -15.67
C ALA A 174 20.97 5.77 -15.00
N GLU A 175 21.21 6.02 -13.71
CA GLU A 175 22.13 5.23 -12.89
C GLU A 175 21.43 3.97 -12.36
N ASN A 176 22.22 2.93 -12.08
CA ASN A 176 21.69 1.69 -11.52
C ASN A 176 21.05 1.94 -10.12
N PRO A 177 19.71 1.79 -9.97
CA PRO A 177 19.06 2.07 -8.70
C PRO A 177 19.52 1.15 -7.57
N PHE A 178 19.95 -0.08 -7.90
CA PHE A 178 20.44 -1.06 -6.94
C PHE A 178 21.83 -0.75 -6.38
N GLN A 179 22.54 0.22 -6.97
CA GLN A 179 23.81 0.74 -6.46
C GLN A 179 23.66 2.12 -5.84
N LYS A 180 22.68 2.90 -6.31
CA LYS A 180 22.45 4.28 -5.89
C LYS A 180 21.61 4.40 -4.61
N TYR A 181 20.59 3.57 -4.47
CA TYR A 181 19.60 3.67 -3.40
C TYR A 181 19.76 2.55 -2.38
N TYR A 182 18.99 2.64 -1.28
CA TYR A 182 19.02 1.64 -0.23
C TYR A 182 18.60 0.27 -0.77
N LEU A 183 19.52 -0.70 -0.70
CA LEU A 183 19.23 -2.09 -1.06
C LEU A 183 18.55 -2.77 0.13
N VAL A 184 17.29 -3.12 -0.04
CA VAL A 184 16.48 -3.79 0.99
C VAL A 184 17.05 -5.17 1.25
N LYS A 185 17.24 -5.51 2.52
CA LYS A 185 17.82 -6.79 2.94
C LYS A 185 16.79 -7.90 2.85
N GLU A 186 17.26 -9.13 2.70
CA GLU A 186 16.37 -10.30 2.65
C GLU A 186 15.53 -10.46 3.92
N SER A 187 16.11 -10.24 5.10
CA SER A 187 15.36 -10.26 6.37
C SER A 187 14.25 -9.19 6.40
N GLU A 188 14.49 -8.03 5.78
CA GLU A 188 13.49 -6.98 5.69
C GLU A 188 12.39 -7.36 4.70
N LEU A 189 12.71 -8.03 3.59
CA LEU A 189 11.71 -8.54 2.64
C LEU A 189 10.81 -9.60 3.29
N GLN A 190 11.38 -10.49 4.11
CA GLN A 190 10.62 -11.52 4.82
C GLN A 190 9.63 -10.91 5.82
N ASP A 191 10.02 -9.82 6.49
CA ASP A 191 9.16 -9.10 7.44
C ASP A 191 8.14 -8.16 6.76
N ASN A 192 8.27 -7.91 5.45
CA ASN A 192 7.52 -6.91 4.70
C ASN A 192 6.95 -7.48 3.38
N ASP A 193 5.96 -8.36 3.51
CA ASP A 193 5.25 -8.99 2.39
C ASP A 193 4.54 -7.97 1.46
N TRP A 194 4.29 -6.75 1.94
CA TRP A 194 3.68 -5.67 1.16
C TRP A 194 4.52 -5.22 -0.05
N ILE A 195 5.83 -5.50 -0.08
CA ILE A 195 6.65 -5.22 -1.27
C ILE A 195 6.22 -6.14 -2.42
N LEU A 196 5.91 -7.41 -2.13
CA LEU A 196 5.36 -8.32 -3.12
C LEU A 196 3.99 -7.82 -3.59
N LEU A 197 3.12 -7.40 -2.66
CA LEU A 197 1.81 -6.82 -2.96
C LEU A 197 1.90 -5.67 -4.00
N TYR A 198 2.92 -4.80 -3.90
CA TYR A 198 3.09 -3.70 -4.86
C TYR A 198 3.35 -4.18 -6.28
N ILE A 199 4.11 -5.28 -6.43
CA ILE A 199 4.38 -5.90 -7.72
C ILE A 199 3.12 -6.58 -8.22
N GLU A 200 2.44 -7.36 -7.36
CA GLU A 200 1.20 -8.06 -7.72
C GLU A 200 0.14 -7.08 -8.23
N LEU A 201 -0.03 -5.94 -7.55
CA LEU A 201 -0.89 -4.84 -8.01
C LEU A 201 -0.46 -4.32 -9.38
N ALA A 202 0.83 -4.04 -9.59
CA ALA A 202 1.33 -3.55 -10.87
C ALA A 202 1.09 -4.54 -12.04
N ILE A 203 1.14 -5.85 -11.79
CA ILE A 203 0.86 -6.90 -12.79
C ILE A 203 -0.65 -7.06 -13.02
N ALA A 204 -1.44 -7.13 -11.94
CA ALA A 204 -2.88 -7.38 -12.00
C ALA A 204 -3.62 -6.36 -12.87
N ILE A 205 -3.16 -5.12 -12.88
CA ILE A 205 -3.62 -4.06 -13.79
C ILE A 205 -3.53 -4.50 -15.25
N VAL A 206 -2.33 -4.92 -15.66
CA VAL A 206 -2.02 -5.19 -17.06
C VAL A 206 -2.85 -6.38 -17.52
N THR A 207 -2.89 -7.45 -16.72
CA THR A 207 -3.68 -8.65 -17.03
C THR A 207 -5.19 -8.38 -17.04
N ASN A 208 -5.72 -7.58 -16.10
CA ASN A 208 -7.14 -7.22 -16.09
C ASN A 208 -7.52 -6.38 -17.32
N SER A 209 -6.63 -5.47 -17.75
CA SER A 209 -6.83 -4.69 -18.98
C SER A 209 -6.82 -5.55 -20.25
N GLU A 210 -6.14 -6.71 -20.20
CA GLU A 210 -6.15 -7.72 -21.27
C GLU A 210 -7.35 -8.68 -21.19
N GLY A 211 -8.26 -8.49 -20.22
CA GLY A 211 -9.43 -9.35 -20.00
C GLY A 211 -9.07 -10.76 -19.54
N LYS A 212 -7.90 -10.94 -18.89
CA LYS A 212 -7.41 -12.23 -18.40
C LYS A 212 -7.63 -12.34 -16.89
N ASP A 213 -8.01 -13.53 -16.45
CA ASP A 213 -8.08 -13.85 -15.02
C ASP A 213 -6.70 -13.69 -14.38
N PHE A 214 -6.65 -12.87 -13.32
CA PHE A 214 -5.47 -12.75 -12.48
C PHE A 214 -5.45 -13.92 -11.49
N GLY A 215 -4.86 -15.04 -11.92
CA GLY A 215 -4.48 -16.13 -11.03
C GLY A 215 -3.37 -15.71 -10.05
N PRO A 216 -3.10 -16.50 -9.00
CA PRO A 216 -2.04 -16.18 -8.05
C PRO A 216 -0.70 -16.07 -8.79
N PRO A 217 -0.03 -14.89 -8.74
CA PRO A 217 1.17 -14.67 -9.51
C PRO A 217 2.33 -15.45 -8.88
N LYS A 218 3.06 -16.23 -9.69
CA LYS A 218 4.25 -16.96 -9.23
C LYS A 218 5.48 -16.09 -9.42
N LEU A 219 5.74 -15.22 -8.45
CA LEU A 219 6.82 -14.25 -8.50
C LEU A 219 7.91 -14.57 -7.48
N GLU A 220 9.17 -14.39 -7.88
CA GLU A 220 10.32 -14.47 -6.98
C GLU A 220 11.02 -13.11 -6.96
N ILE A 221 11.06 -12.43 -5.81
CA ILE A 221 11.79 -11.18 -5.68
C ILE A 221 13.30 -11.48 -5.68
N VAL A 222 14.03 -10.84 -6.59
CA VAL A 222 15.49 -11.00 -6.72
C VAL A 222 16.22 -9.87 -5.99
N LYS A 223 15.84 -8.61 -6.25
CA LYS A 223 16.43 -7.42 -5.61
C LYS A 223 15.41 -6.30 -5.50
N VAL A 224 15.48 -5.54 -4.40
CA VAL A 224 14.67 -4.34 -4.19
C VAL A 224 15.55 -3.20 -3.74
N ALA A 225 15.49 -2.08 -4.46
CA ALA A 225 16.08 -0.81 -4.06
C ALA A 225 15.00 0.21 -3.75
N MET A 226 15.23 1.04 -2.74
CA MET A 226 14.24 2.01 -2.25
C MET A 226 14.85 3.40 -2.15
N ASP A 227 14.23 4.35 -2.85
CA ASP A 227 14.46 5.78 -2.67
C ASP A 227 13.38 6.34 -1.71
N ALA A 228 13.79 6.64 -0.49
CA ALA A 228 12.92 7.12 0.58
C ALA A 228 13.53 8.31 1.34
N LYS A 229 14.50 9.02 0.74
CA LYS A 229 15.20 10.16 1.37
C LYS A 229 15.62 9.90 2.83
N ASP A 230 16.14 8.71 3.10
CA ASP A 230 16.62 8.25 4.42
C ASP A 230 15.55 8.01 5.51
N GLU A 231 14.27 7.98 5.18
CA GLU A 231 13.17 7.70 6.14
C GLU A 231 12.92 6.20 6.41
N GLY A 232 13.70 5.31 5.79
CA GLY A 232 13.60 3.85 5.96
C GLY A 232 12.35 3.22 5.32
N LEU A 233 12.10 1.94 5.62
CA LEU A 233 11.04 1.15 4.95
C LEU A 233 9.61 1.64 5.23
N ASN A 234 9.42 2.31 6.37
CA ASN A 234 8.13 2.86 6.79
C ASN A 234 7.87 4.27 6.24
N ALA A 235 8.77 4.80 5.40
CA ALA A 235 8.62 6.11 4.79
C ALA A 235 7.29 6.24 4.05
N LEU A 236 6.49 7.25 4.39
CA LEU A 236 5.17 7.44 3.78
C LEU A 236 5.25 7.77 2.28
N ASN A 237 6.40 8.30 1.84
CA ASN A 237 6.70 8.58 0.44
C ASN A 237 7.98 7.83 0.05
N ALA A 238 7.89 6.96 -0.95
CA ALA A 238 9.03 6.17 -1.41
C ALA A 238 8.86 5.71 -2.86
N ILE A 239 9.97 5.49 -3.56
CA ILE A 239 10.01 4.82 -4.86
C ILE A 239 10.76 3.50 -4.70
N PHE A 240 10.15 2.43 -5.19
CA PHE A 240 10.66 1.07 -5.15
C PHE A 240 11.06 0.66 -6.56
N TYR A 241 12.28 0.16 -6.69
CA TYR A 241 12.82 -0.46 -7.89
C TYR A 241 12.99 -1.93 -7.61
N VAL A 242 12.30 -2.77 -8.37
CA VAL A 242 12.26 -4.21 -8.09
C VAL A 242 12.74 -4.97 -9.30
N ARG A 243 13.67 -5.91 -9.08
CA ARG A 243 13.96 -7.01 -9.99
C ARG A 243 13.31 -8.26 -9.44
N TYR A 244 12.53 -8.94 -10.26
CA TYR A 244 11.83 -10.16 -9.87
C TYR A 244 11.81 -11.15 -11.04
N LYS A 245 11.57 -12.42 -10.74
CA LYS A 245 11.30 -13.44 -11.75
C LYS A 245 9.80 -13.67 -11.86
N ASP A 246 9.30 -13.77 -13.08
CA ASP A 246 7.91 -14.11 -13.38
C ASP A 246 7.84 -15.50 -14.00
N LEU A 247 7.48 -16.49 -13.18
CA LEU A 247 7.48 -17.90 -13.59
C LEU A 247 6.30 -18.21 -14.53
N ASN A 248 5.17 -17.53 -14.35
CA ASN A 248 3.99 -17.72 -15.21
C ASN A 248 4.29 -17.24 -16.63
N GLU A 249 4.95 -16.09 -16.78
CA GLU A 249 5.32 -15.56 -18.08
C GLU A 249 6.45 -16.34 -18.75
N ALA A 250 7.36 -16.92 -17.96
CA ALA A 250 8.43 -17.78 -18.46
C ALA A 250 7.88 -19.08 -19.08
N GLU A 251 6.81 -19.66 -18.51
CA GLU A 251 6.13 -20.84 -19.06
C GLU A 251 5.59 -20.60 -20.49
N ILE A 252 5.24 -19.35 -20.83
CA ILE A 252 4.79 -18.97 -22.17
C ILE A 252 5.89 -18.35 -23.05
N GLY A 253 7.17 -18.52 -22.66
CA GLY A 253 8.34 -18.16 -23.46
C GLY A 253 8.77 -16.69 -23.37
N LYS A 254 8.24 -15.91 -22.42
CA LYS A 254 8.73 -14.55 -22.17
C LYS A 254 9.96 -14.54 -21.25
N ALA A 255 10.59 -13.37 -21.11
CA ALA A 255 11.74 -13.21 -20.22
C ALA A 255 11.35 -13.51 -18.76
N LEU A 256 12.19 -14.35 -18.12
CA LEU A 256 12.05 -14.72 -16.72
C LEU A 256 12.36 -13.54 -15.81
N ASP A 257 13.51 -12.89 -16.01
CA ASP A 257 13.92 -11.69 -15.26
C ASP A 257 13.15 -10.46 -15.73
N ARG A 258 12.53 -9.76 -14.78
CA ARG A 258 11.72 -8.56 -15.00
C ARG A 258 12.02 -7.47 -14.00
N PHE A 259 11.62 -6.26 -14.37
CA PHE A 259 11.78 -5.08 -13.56
C PHE A 259 10.43 -4.40 -13.35
N ALA A 260 10.21 -3.85 -12.17
CA ALA A 260 9.07 -3.02 -11.85
C ALA A 260 9.53 -1.76 -11.11
N ILE A 261 8.79 -0.68 -11.29
CA ILE A 261 8.96 0.55 -10.54
C ILE A 261 7.62 0.92 -9.90
N VAL A 262 7.63 1.21 -8.60
CA VAL A 262 6.41 1.56 -7.86
C VAL A 262 6.68 2.75 -6.96
N ARG A 263 5.85 3.79 -7.07
CA ARG A 263 5.88 4.96 -6.20
C ARG A 263 4.74 4.90 -5.20
N ARG A 264 5.10 4.88 -3.92
CA ARG A 264 4.21 5.09 -2.78
C ARG A 264 4.18 6.56 -2.40
N ARG A 265 2.98 7.09 -2.14
CA ARG A 265 2.81 8.38 -1.47
C ARG A 265 1.66 8.38 -0.50
N PHE A 266 1.78 9.22 0.51
CA PHE A 266 0.69 9.56 1.41
C PHE A 266 0.53 11.07 1.47
N HIS A 267 -0.70 11.55 1.30
CA HIS A 267 -1.05 12.96 1.37
C HIS A 267 -1.88 13.21 2.63
N GLU A 268 -1.30 13.87 3.63
CA GLU A 268 -1.90 14.04 4.95
C GLU A 268 -3.25 14.76 4.91
N ASP A 269 -3.38 15.83 4.10
CA ASP A 269 -4.58 16.66 4.08
C ASP A 269 -5.82 15.93 3.52
N THR A 270 -5.59 15.02 2.57
CA THR A 270 -6.65 14.23 1.92
C THR A 270 -6.70 12.80 2.46
N GLN A 271 -5.79 12.47 3.38
CA GLN A 271 -5.56 11.11 3.88
C GLN A 271 -5.29 10.08 2.77
N CYS A 272 -4.95 10.55 1.56
CA CYS A 272 -4.86 9.73 0.36
C CYS A 272 -3.56 8.95 0.33
N PHE A 273 -3.65 7.65 0.02
CA PHE A 273 -2.50 6.78 -0.18
C PHE A 273 -2.44 6.39 -1.66
N SER A 274 -1.35 6.61 -2.37
CA SER A 274 -1.27 6.27 -3.80
C SER A 274 -0.14 5.30 -4.08
N LEU A 275 -0.40 4.28 -4.90
CA LEU A 275 0.62 3.41 -5.47
C LEU A 275 0.55 3.50 -6.99
N VAL A 276 1.54 4.15 -7.57
CA VAL A 276 1.63 4.29 -9.02
C VAL A 276 2.85 3.53 -9.51
N GLY A 277 2.66 2.55 -10.39
CA GLY A 277 3.75 1.70 -10.83
C GLY A 277 3.48 0.94 -12.10
N SER A 278 4.54 0.45 -12.72
CA SER A 278 4.49 -0.30 -13.97
C SER A 278 5.64 -1.30 -14.06
N GLN A 279 5.45 -2.33 -14.89
CA GLN A 279 6.56 -3.14 -15.39
C GLN A 279 7.46 -2.28 -16.29
N VAL A 280 8.76 -2.58 -16.27
CA VAL A 280 9.77 -1.92 -17.07
C VAL A 280 10.31 -2.94 -18.07
N ASN A 281 10.06 -2.68 -19.35
CA ASN A 281 10.49 -3.54 -20.47
C ASN A 281 11.96 -3.31 -20.87
N GLN A 282 12.67 -2.42 -20.18
CA GLN A 282 13.99 -1.96 -20.61
C GLN A 282 15.05 -3.03 -20.33
N ILE A 283 15.64 -3.54 -21.40
CA ILE A 283 16.79 -4.45 -21.40
C ILE A 283 17.99 -3.67 -20.83
N TRP A 284 18.16 -3.68 -19.49
CA TRP A 284 19.41 -3.23 -18.91
C TRP A 284 20.42 -4.36 -19.04
N THR A 285 21.27 -4.28 -20.08
CA THR A 285 22.55 -4.99 -20.05
C THR A 285 23.41 -4.28 -19.00
N PRO A 286 23.86 -4.97 -17.94
CA PRO A 286 24.93 -4.42 -17.12
C PRO A 286 26.09 -4.12 -18.08
N ASN A 287 26.57 -2.88 -18.12
CA ASN A 287 27.89 -2.66 -18.69
C ASN A 287 28.86 -3.52 -17.87
N GLU A 288 29.38 -4.59 -18.49
CA GLU A 288 30.56 -5.33 -18.05
C GLU A 288 31.75 -4.36 -18.06
N SER A 289 31.83 -3.49 -17.06
CA SER A 289 33.02 -2.71 -16.76
C SER A 289 33.44 -2.85 -15.30
N SER A 290 33.15 -4.01 -14.73
CA SER A 290 33.91 -4.59 -13.63
C SER A 290 34.24 -6.02 -14.05
N SER A 291 35.52 -6.25 -14.30
CA SER A 291 36.21 -7.46 -14.79
C SER A 291 35.44 -8.77 -14.72
N PRO A 292 35.54 -9.65 -15.75
CA PRO A 292 34.81 -10.90 -15.78
C PRO A 292 35.23 -11.78 -14.60
N LEU A 293 34.34 -11.94 -13.63
CA LEU A 293 34.42 -13.06 -12.71
C LEU A 293 34.25 -14.32 -13.56
N THR A 294 35.29 -15.14 -13.57
CA THR A 294 35.32 -16.35 -14.38
C THR A 294 34.16 -17.27 -13.98
N THR A 295 33.66 -18.08 -14.91
CA THR A 295 32.56 -19.06 -14.69
C THR A 295 32.75 -19.92 -13.42
N ARG A 296 34.00 -20.09 -12.96
CA ARG A 296 34.36 -20.78 -11.71
C ARG A 296 34.02 -20.01 -10.43
N GLU A 297 33.93 -18.69 -10.47
CA GLU A 297 33.57 -17.84 -9.33
C GLU A 297 32.05 -17.73 -9.16
N ILE A 298 31.30 -17.72 -10.26
CA ILE A 298 29.83 -17.79 -10.27
C ILE A 298 29.37 -19.14 -9.70
N GLN A 299 29.97 -20.26 -10.14
CA GLN A 299 29.68 -21.59 -9.58
C GLN A 299 30.13 -21.76 -8.13
N ARG A 300 31.12 -21.00 -7.66
CA ARG A 300 31.51 -20.99 -6.24
C ARG A 300 30.49 -20.24 -5.38
N GLN A 301 29.93 -19.12 -5.86
CA GLN A 301 28.89 -18.41 -5.13
C GLN A 301 27.56 -19.18 -5.12
N GLU A 302 27.14 -19.80 -6.23
CA GLU A 302 25.94 -20.64 -6.28
C GLU A 302 26.04 -21.88 -5.37
N ASN A 303 27.21 -22.51 -5.30
CA ASN A 303 27.43 -23.64 -4.38
C ASN A 303 27.53 -23.23 -2.91
N GLN A 304 27.87 -21.98 -2.61
CA GLN A 304 27.89 -21.49 -1.22
C GLN A 304 26.48 -21.18 -0.71
N TYR A 305 25.54 -20.80 -1.59
CA TYR A 305 24.12 -20.62 -1.27
C TYR A 305 23.34 -21.96 -1.22
N SER A 306 23.61 -22.90 -2.13
CA SER A 306 22.95 -24.23 -2.11
C SER A 306 23.36 -25.09 -0.90
N ASN A 307 24.60 -24.97 -0.40
CA ASN A 307 25.05 -25.75 0.75
C ASN A 307 24.44 -25.32 2.10
N HIS A 308 23.77 -24.17 2.18
CA HIS A 308 23.04 -23.77 3.40
C HIS A 308 21.60 -24.28 3.46
N ILE A 309 21.01 -24.68 2.33
CA ILE A 309 19.67 -25.28 2.27
C ILE A 309 19.72 -26.79 2.56
N ALA A 310 20.84 -27.46 2.30
CA ALA A 310 21.00 -28.89 2.57
C ALA A 310 21.28 -29.27 4.04
N ILE A 311 21.43 -28.30 4.96
CA ILE A 311 21.73 -28.57 6.39
C ILE A 311 20.48 -28.47 7.29
N ARG A 312 19.29 -28.20 6.73
CA ARG A 312 18.03 -28.27 7.48
C ARG A 312 16.97 -29.05 6.70
N THR A 313 17.19 -30.35 6.59
CA THR A 313 16.12 -31.37 6.65
C THR A 313 15.32 -31.22 7.93
#